data_AF-A0A016URM2-F1
#
_entry.id   AF-A0A016URM2-F1
#
_cell.length_a   1.000
_cell.length_b   1.000
_cell.length_c   1.000
_cell.angle_alpha   90.00
_cell.angle_beta   90.00
_cell.angle_gamma   90.00
#
_symmetry.space_group_name_H-M   'P 1'
#
loop_
_entity.id
_entity.type
_entity.pdbx_description
1 polymer ?
#
loop_
_entity_poly.entity_id
_entity_poly.type
_entity_poly.pdbx_seq_one_letter_code
_entity_poly.pdbx_strand_id
1 'polypeptide(L)'
;MHTAKRRLEILSENFKFSVQYTNFPKSPDGSDPLYFALVSLGLERPIVCHGRGSTMEAAAEDAAFNAISNLCTYDQPASPHDQMGALSSACN
;
A
#
# COMPACT_ATOMS: atom_id res chain seq x y z
N MET A 1 10.45 10.09 -22.58
CA MET A 1 9.23 10.05 -21.75
C MET A 1 9.12 8.67 -21.12
N HIS A 2 9.01 8.57 -19.79
CA HIS A 2 8.74 7.27 -19.14
C HIS A 2 7.23 6.98 -19.22
N THR A 3 6.86 5.77 -19.61
CA THR A 3 5.46 5.34 -19.57
C THR A 3 4.99 5.23 -18.11
N ALA A 4 3.68 5.36 -17.86
CA ALA A 4 3.12 5.18 -16.51
C ALA A 4 3.46 3.79 -15.94
N LYS A 5 3.43 2.75 -16.78
CA LYS A 5 3.88 1.39 -16.44
C LYS A 5 5.31 1.38 -15.91
N ARG A 6 6.26 1.99 -16.64
CA ARG A 6 7.67 2.04 -16.21
C ARG A 6 7.84 2.84 -14.92
N ARG A 7 7.09 3.93 -14.75
CA ARG A 7 7.10 4.70 -13.50
C ARG A 7 6.61 3.85 -12.32
N LEU A 8 5.55 3.06 -12.49
CA LEU A 8 5.03 2.18 -11.44
C LEU A 8 6.02 1.07 -11.07
N GLU A 9 6.72 0.49 -12.05
CA GLU A 9 7.80 -0.47 -11.80
C GLU A 9 8.91 0.17 -10.93
N ILE A 10 9.36 1.38 -11.27
CA ILE A 10 10.37 2.10 -10.47
C ILE A 10 9.87 2.39 -9.05
N LEU A 11 8.61 2.81 -8.90
CA LEU A 11 8.01 3.04 -7.59
C LEU A 11 7.94 1.74 -6.77
N SER A 12 7.62 0.62 -7.43
CA SER A 12 7.55 -0.69 -6.77
C SER A 12 8.89 -1.14 -6.21
N GLU A 13 9.98 -0.83 -6.92
CA GLU A 13 11.35 -1.10 -6.45
C GLU A 13 11.74 -0.22 -5.24
N ASN A 14 11.25 1.03 -5.21
CA ASN A 14 11.54 1.98 -4.13
C ASN A 14 10.70 1.73 -2.87
N PHE A 15 9.42 1.41 -3.03
CA PHE A 15 8.46 1.24 -1.92
C PHE A 15 8.16 -0.24 -1.61
N LYS A 16 8.84 -1.17 -2.30
CA LYS A 16 8.80 -2.63 -2.07
C LYS A 16 7.39 -3.24 -2.01
N PHE A 17 6.51 -2.77 -2.89
CA PHE A 17 5.27 -3.49 -3.21
C PHE A 17 5.47 -4.32 -4.48
N SER A 18 4.77 -5.44 -4.58
CA SER A 18 4.67 -6.21 -5.81
C SER A 18 3.68 -5.55 -6.78
N VAL A 19 3.97 -5.65 -8.07
CA VAL A 19 3.07 -5.22 -9.16
C VAL A 19 2.72 -6.43 -9.99
N GLN A 20 1.43 -6.72 -10.11
CA GLN A 20 0.91 -7.77 -10.97
C GLN A 20 -0.06 -7.19 -11.99
N TYR A 21 0.16 -7.48 -13.26
CA TYR A 21 -0.77 -7.12 -14.34
C TYR A 21 -1.58 -8.34 -14.74
N THR A 22 -2.91 -8.20 -14.76
CA THR A 22 -3.83 -9.21 -15.30
C THR A 22 -4.49 -8.64 -16.54
N ASN A 23 -4.22 -9.23 -17.71
CA ASN A 23 -4.82 -8.82 -18.97
C ASN A 23 -5.99 -9.73 -19.30
N PHE A 24 -7.07 -9.15 -19.81
CA PHE A 24 -8.27 -9.88 -20.19
C PHE A 24 -8.37 -9.94 -21.71
N PRO A 25 -8.87 -11.06 -22.27
CA PRO A 25 -9.15 -11.15 -23.69
C PRO A 25 -10.25 -10.15 -24.07
N LYS A 26 -10.24 -9.71 -25.33
CA LYS A 26 -11.35 -8.92 -25.88
C LYS A 26 -12.64 -9.73 -25.91
N SER A 27 -13.77 -9.02 -25.97
CA SER A 27 -15.06 -9.70 -26.18
C SER A 27 -15.01 -10.52 -27.46
N PRO A 28 -15.32 -11.83 -27.42
CA PRO A 28 -15.20 -12.72 -28.59
C PRO A 28 -16.09 -12.30 -29.76
N ASP A 29 -17.22 -11.67 -29.46
CA ASP A 29 -18.21 -11.19 -30.42
C ASP A 29 -17.94 -9.75 -30.90
N GLY A 30 -16.87 -9.11 -30.43
CA GLY A 30 -16.51 -7.74 -30.78
C GLY A 30 -17.46 -6.67 -30.24
N SER A 31 -18.37 -7.02 -29.32
CA SER A 31 -19.33 -6.08 -28.73
C SER A 31 -18.66 -4.95 -27.93
N ASP A 32 -17.50 -5.25 -27.33
CA ASP A 32 -16.62 -4.26 -26.70
C ASP A 32 -15.26 -4.20 -27.44
N PRO A 33 -14.92 -3.07 -28.08
CA PRO A 33 -13.66 -2.92 -28.82
C PRO A 33 -12.44 -2.68 -27.90
N LEU A 34 -12.65 -2.43 -26.60
CA LEU A 34 -11.59 -2.05 -25.67
C LEU A 34 -10.81 -3.26 -25.15
N TYR A 35 -9.55 -3.03 -24.79
CA TYR A 35 -8.75 -3.98 -24.02
C TYR A 35 -8.89 -3.65 -22.54
N PHE A 36 -9.11 -4.67 -21.73
CA PHE A 36 -9.21 -4.51 -20.28
C PHE A 36 -8.00 -5.14 -19.59
N ALA A 37 -7.45 -4.42 -18.61
CA ALA A 37 -6.36 -4.89 -17.78
C ALA A 37 -6.54 -4.38 -16.36
N LEU A 38 -6.16 -5.21 -15.39
CA LEU A 38 -6.05 -4.84 -13.99
C LEU A 38 -4.58 -4.74 -13.61
N VAL A 39 -4.28 -3.82 -12.69
CA VAL A 39 -3.02 -3.79 -11.95
C VAL A 39 -3.33 -4.00 -10.48
N SER A 40 -2.68 -4.98 -9.88
CA SER A 40 -2.77 -5.28 -8.46
C SER A 40 -1.44 -4.93 -7.80
N LEU A 41 -1.52 -4.16 -6.71
CA LEU A 41 -0.37 -3.78 -5.89
C LEU A 41 -0.43 -4.54 -4.57
N GLY A 42 0.62 -5.27 -4.23
CA GLY A 42 0.66 -6.07 -3.00
C GLY A 42 1.85 -5.72 -2.13
N LEU A 43 1.60 -5.26 -0.90
CA LEU A 43 2.64 -5.24 0.13
C LEU A 43 2.87 -6.66 0.63
N GLU A 44 4.13 -7.07 0.79
CA GLU A 44 4.49 -8.37 1.37
C GLU A 44 3.94 -8.57 2.79
N ARG A 45 3.77 -7.47 3.54
CA ARG A 45 3.24 -7.34 4.89
C ARG A 45 2.29 -6.14 4.90
N PRO A 46 0.99 -6.32 5.23
CA PRO A 46 0.07 -5.20 5.36
C PRO A 46 0.57 -4.18 6.40
N ILE A 47 0.53 -2.89 6.06
CA ILE A 47 0.80 -1.81 7.01
C ILE A 47 -0.53 -1.45 7.67
N VAL A 48 -0.56 -1.56 9.00
CA VAL A 48 -1.70 -1.15 9.83
C VAL A 48 -1.20 -0.11 10.82
N CYS A 49 -1.79 1.08 10.78
CA CYS A 49 -1.45 2.17 11.68
C CYS A 49 -2.69 2.65 12.42
N HIS A 50 -2.46 3.26 13.58
CA HIS A 50 -3.48 3.99 14.32
C HIS A 50 -3.16 5.48 14.29
N GLY A 51 -4.16 6.29 14.59
CA GLY A 51 -3.99 7.72 14.74
C GLY A 51 -4.91 8.29 15.81
N ARG A 52 -4.59 9.49 16.29
CA ARG A 52 -5.31 10.15 17.38
C ARG A 52 -5.52 11.62 17.06
N GLY A 53 -6.67 12.16 17.45
CA GLY A 53 -7.01 13.56 17.23
C GLY A 53 -8.25 13.98 18.00
N SER A 54 -8.46 15.29 18.12
CA SER A 54 -9.66 15.87 18.74
C SER A 54 -10.93 15.74 17.88
N THR A 55 -10.77 15.37 16.60
CA THR A 55 -11.85 15.02 15.68
C THR A 55 -11.52 13.71 14.96
N MET A 56 -12.53 13.14 14.29
CA MET A 56 -12.36 11.95 13.46
C MET A 56 -11.37 12.21 12.32
N GLU A 57 -11.46 13.37 11.68
CA GLU A 57 -10.57 13.79 10.59
C GLU A 57 -9.13 13.92 11.09
N ALA A 58 -8.92 14.52 12.26
CA ALA A 58 -7.58 14.65 12.84
C ALA A 58 -6.98 13.28 13.19
N ALA A 59 -7.78 12.35 13.73
CA ALA A 59 -7.33 10.99 13.98
C ALA A 59 -7.02 10.21 12.70
N ALA A 60 -7.81 10.41 11.64
CA ALA A 60 -7.58 9.79 10.33
C ALA A 60 -6.33 10.34 9.65
N GLU A 61 -6.09 11.66 9.74
CA GLU A 61 -4.89 12.31 9.21
C GLU A 61 -3.62 11.78 9.91
N ASP A 62 -3.64 11.67 11.24
CA ASP A 62 -2.53 11.10 12.02
C ASP A 62 -2.28 9.63 11.64
N ALA A 63 -3.33 8.83 11.46
CA ALA A 63 -3.20 7.43 11.03
C ALA A 63 -2.60 7.33 9.61
N ALA A 64 -3.02 8.20 8.69
CA ALA A 64 -2.51 8.25 7.33
C ALA A 64 -1.04 8.69 7.30
N PHE A 65 -0.66 9.69 8.10
CA PHE A 65 0.73 10.13 8.27
C PHE A 65 1.63 8.98 8.77
N ASN A 66 1.16 8.22 9.77
CA ASN A 66 1.88 7.06 10.29
C ASN A 66 2.02 5.97 9.22
N ALA A 67 0.99 5.73 8.39
CA ALA A 67 1.06 4.77 7.29
C ALA A 67 2.08 5.19 6.20
N ILE A 68 2.11 6.47 5.82
CA ILE A 68 3.09 7.01 4.87
C ILE A 68 4.52 6.86 5.41
N SER A 69 4.71 7.17 6.70
CA SER A 69 6.03 7.04 7.35
C SER A 69 6.51 5.58 7.35
N ASN A 70 5.62 4.62 7.63
CA ASN A 70 5.93 3.19 7.57
C ASN A 70 6.18 2.71 6.14
N LEU A 71 5.48 3.24 5.13
CA LEU A 71 5.76 2.94 3.72
C LEU A 71 7.18 3.35 3.31
N CYS A 72 7.68 4.48 3.84
CA CYS A 72 9.04 4.94 3.56
C CYS A 72 10.14 4.06 4.18
N THR A 73 9.84 3.32 5.26
CA THR A 73 10.81 2.47 5.98
C THR A 73 10.53 0.97 5.83
N TYR A 74 9.58 0.61 4.97
CA TYR A 74 8.99 -0.73 4.88
C TYR A 74 9.99 -1.87 4.57
N ASP A 75 11.12 -1.55 3.90
CA ASP A 75 12.21 -2.48 3.56
C ASP A 75 13.21 -2.73 4.71
N GLN A 76 13.05 -2.05 5.84
CA GLN A 76 13.92 -2.28 6.99
C GLN A 76 13.57 -3.65 7.62
N PRO A 77 14.55 -4.51 7.90
CA PRO A 77 14.31 -5.73 8.68
C PRO A 77 13.69 -5.30 10.01
N ALA A 78 12.54 -5.90 10.35
CA ALA A 78 11.87 -5.59 11.60
C ALA A 78 12.88 -5.75 12.74
N SER A 79 13.14 -4.68 13.47
CA SER A 79 13.95 -4.79 14.68
C SER A 79 13.18 -5.71 15.65
N PRO A 80 13.84 -6.64 16.36
CA PRO A 80 13.15 -7.51 17.32
C PRO A 80 12.50 -6.74 18.49
N HIS A 81 12.61 -5.41 18.53
CA HIS A 81 12.08 -4.55 19.59
C HIS A 81 10.69 -3.95 19.31
N ASP A 82 10.18 -3.99 18.07
CA ASP A 82 8.91 -3.32 17.73
C ASP A 82 7.64 -4.13 18.08
N GLN A 83 7.78 -5.35 18.62
CA GLN A 83 6.64 -6.17 19.07
C GLN A 83 6.12 -5.82 20.48
N MET A 84 6.76 -4.92 21.22
CA MET A 84 6.38 -4.64 22.62
C MET A 84 5.33 -3.52 22.79
N GLY A 85 4.94 -2.81 21.73
CA GLY A 85 4.03 -1.65 21.83
C GLY A 85 2.53 -1.96 21.89
N ALA A 86 2.13 -3.21 21.63
CA ALA A 86 0.70 -3.56 21.49
C ALA A 86 0.01 -4.04 22.78
N LEU A 87 0.70 -4.09 23.93
CA LEU A 87 0.16 -4.71 25.16
C LEU A 87 0.13 -3.82 26.42
N SER A 88 0.56 -2.55 26.37
CA SER A 88 0.72 -1.75 27.60
C SER A 88 -0.35 -0.68 27.87
N SER A 89 -1.53 -0.73 27.25
CA SER A 89 -2.60 0.23 27.59
C SER A 89 -3.99 -0.39 27.76
N ALA A 90 -4.04 -1.62 28.27
CA ALA A 90 -5.10 -1.99 29.20
C ALA A 90 -4.56 -1.72 30.61
N CYS A 91 -5.37 -1.09 31.48
CA CYS A 91 -5.07 -0.66 32.85
C CYS A 91 -4.43 0.74 32.98
N ASN A 92 -5.26 1.79 32.92
CA ASN A 92 -5.58 2.66 34.07
C ASN A 92 -6.53 3.78 33.65
#